data_AF-A0A9X1K9U0-F1
#
_entry.id   AF-A0A9X1K9U0-F1
#
_cell.length_a   1.000
_cell.length_b   1.000
_cell.length_c   1.000
_cell.angle_alpha   90.00
_cell.angle_beta   90.00
_cell.angle_gamma   90.00
#
_symmetry.space_group_name_H-M   'P 1'
#
loop_
_entity.id
_entity.type
_entity.pdbx_description
1 polymer ?
#
loop_
_entity_poly.entity_id
_entity_poly.type
_entity_poly.pdbx_seq_one_letter_code
_entity_poly.pdbx_strand_id
1 'polypeptide(L)'
;WLILLDVLGAVFGVGLLVFVTIPKVISQGETIHLLTDTKFGVKKLYENKGLWHIMLNGAVFTLLFMPAASLYPLMTMGYFGQNVGQAGLVEVVYSVGMLAGGAVIGFFGKWKDRMKPIFMAYVVVGTTIGASGLLPGTTQGFFYFLLLNAGAGFATPYFNTLLMAIIQQSYEPNVLGRV
;
A
#
# COMPACT_ATOMS: atom_id res chain seq x y z
N TRP A 1 9.46 8.81 23.15
CA TRP A 1 8.67 9.69 22.28
C TRP A 1 8.03 8.95 21.12
N LEU A 2 8.76 8.18 20.30
CA LEU A 2 8.20 7.34 19.23
C LEU A 2 7.07 6.40 19.69
N ILE A 3 7.27 5.64 20.79
CA ILE A 3 6.24 4.73 21.35
C ILE A 3 4.98 5.50 21.81
N LEU A 4 5.14 6.74 22.31
CA LEU A 4 4.01 7.55 22.77
C LEU A 4 3.16 8.03 21.59
N LEU A 5 3.80 8.35 20.47
CA LEU A 5 3.15 8.78 19.23
C LEU A 5 2.39 7.62 18.58
N ASP A 6 2.93 6.41 18.64
CA ASP A 6 2.27 5.18 18.18
C ASP A 6 1.00 4.86 19.00
N VAL A 7 1.08 4.97 20.34
CA VAL A 7 -0.09 4.80 21.23
C VAL A 7 -1.18 5.85 20.95
N LEU A 8 -0.81 7.11 20.74
CA LEU A 8 -1.76 8.17 20.36
C LEU A 8 -2.42 7.87 19.01
N GLY A 9 -1.66 7.39 18.03
CA GLY A 9 -2.18 6.95 16.73
C GLY A 9 -3.19 5.80 16.87
N ALA A 10 -2.88 4.81 17.71
CA ALA A 10 -3.78 3.70 17.98
C ALA A 10 -5.11 4.16 18.63
N VAL A 11 -5.05 5.06 19.61
CA VAL A 11 -6.27 5.63 20.25
C VAL A 11 -7.15 6.34 19.22
N PHE A 12 -6.56 7.14 18.33
CA PHE A 12 -7.29 7.79 17.24
C PHE A 12 -7.92 6.76 16.28
N GLY A 13 -7.16 5.74 15.88
CA GLY A 13 -7.65 4.68 14.99
C GLY A 13 -8.83 3.90 15.58
N VAL A 14 -8.74 3.52 16.86
CA VAL A 14 -9.82 2.83 17.57
C VAL A 14 -11.04 3.75 17.74
N GLY A 15 -10.83 5.04 18.03
CA GLY A 15 -11.91 6.02 18.10
C GLY A 15 -12.73 6.12 16.82
N LEU A 16 -12.07 6.06 15.65
CA LEU A 16 -12.76 6.04 14.36
C LEU A 16 -13.60 4.78 14.15
N LEU A 17 -13.13 3.61 14.61
CA LEU A 17 -13.87 2.34 14.47
C LEU A 17 -15.20 2.33 15.22
N VAL A 18 -15.34 3.09 16.31
CA VAL A 18 -16.60 3.23 17.05
C VAL A 18 -17.73 3.78 16.17
N PHE A 19 -17.40 4.60 15.17
CA PHE A 19 -18.35 5.18 14.22
C PHE A 19 -18.63 4.28 13.00
N VAL A 20 -17.89 3.16 12.83
CA VAL A 20 -18.01 2.27 11.68
C VAL A 20 -18.85 1.04 12.05
N THR A 21 -19.98 0.85 11.36
CA THR A 21 -20.79 -0.37 11.51
C THR A 21 -20.20 -1.49 10.66
N ILE A 22 -19.67 -2.52 11.31
CA ILE A 22 -19.14 -3.72 10.64
C ILE A 22 -20.29 -4.74 10.46
N PRO A 23 -20.64 -5.16 9.23
CA PRO A 23 -21.66 -6.17 9.00
C PRO A 23 -21.22 -7.55 9.50
N LYS A 24 -22.12 -8.29 10.16
CA LYS A 24 -21.88 -9.67 10.61
C LYS A 24 -21.81 -10.61 9.40
N VAL A 25 -20.66 -11.24 9.20
CA VAL A 25 -20.49 -12.35 8.26
C VAL A 25 -20.73 -13.66 9.03
N ILE A 26 -21.78 -14.40 8.66
CA ILE A 26 -22.08 -15.71 9.25
C ILE A 26 -21.06 -16.69 8.68
N SER A 27 -20.08 -17.09 9.49
CA SER A 27 -19.13 -18.14 9.12
C SER A 27 -19.88 -19.48 9.13
N GLN A 28 -20.02 -20.10 7.96
CA GLN A 28 -20.47 -21.49 7.88
C GLN A 28 -19.30 -22.35 8.38
N GLY A 29 -19.53 -23.13 9.44
CA GLY A 29 -18.49 -23.90 10.14
C GLY A 29 -17.87 -25.04 9.33
N GLU A 30 -17.17 -24.72 8.24
CA GLU A 30 -16.38 -25.66 7.48
C GLU A 30 -15.03 -25.92 8.17
N THR A 31 -14.61 -27.19 8.14
CA THR A 31 -13.29 -27.62 8.61
C THR A 31 -12.21 -27.11 7.65
N ILE A 32 -11.32 -26.25 8.15
CA ILE A 32 -10.22 -25.66 7.36
C ILE A 32 -9.18 -26.74 7.05
N HIS A 33 -8.94 -26.99 5.76
CA HIS A 33 -7.91 -27.92 5.31
C HIS A 33 -6.78 -27.12 4.62
N LEU A 34 -5.84 -26.60 5.42
CA LEU A 34 -4.80 -25.64 5.00
C LEU A 34 -4.18 -25.94 3.62
N LEU A 35 -3.66 -27.15 3.42
CA LEU A 35 -2.98 -27.53 2.16
C LEU A 35 -3.95 -27.64 0.98
N THR A 36 -5.14 -28.22 1.22
CA THR A 36 -6.17 -28.38 0.19
C THR A 36 -6.74 -27.04 -0.24
N ASP A 37 -7.01 -26.17 0.73
CA ASP A 37 -7.55 -24.82 0.51
C ASP A 37 -6.50 -23.92 -0.17
N THR A 38 -5.23 -24.00 0.23
CA THR A 38 -4.13 -23.27 -0.44
C THR A 38 -3.98 -23.72 -1.89
N LYS A 39 -3.97 -25.03 -2.15
CA LYS A 39 -3.87 -25.57 -3.51
C LYS A 39 -5.07 -25.17 -4.37
N PHE A 40 -6.26 -25.16 -3.78
CA PHE A 40 -7.48 -24.70 -4.42
C PHE A 40 -7.40 -23.22 -4.80
N GLY A 41 -6.98 -22.35 -3.86
CA GLY A 41 -6.80 -20.92 -4.08
C GLY A 41 -5.82 -20.61 -5.20
N VAL A 42 -4.62 -21.21 -5.14
CA VAL A 42 -3.59 -21.04 -6.18
C VAL A 42 -4.09 -21.49 -7.55
N LYS A 43 -4.79 -22.63 -7.63
CA LYS A 43 -5.38 -23.10 -8.89
C LYS A 43 -6.40 -22.10 -9.43
N LYS A 44 -7.27 -21.57 -8.56
CA LYS A 44 -8.29 -20.58 -8.93
C LYS A 44 -7.71 -19.24 -9.39
N LEU A 45 -6.60 -18.81 -8.80
CA LEU A 45 -5.84 -17.65 -9.26
C LEU A 45 -5.24 -17.91 -10.64
N TYR A 46 -4.63 -19.07 -10.84
CA TYR A 46 -3.99 -19.42 -12.12
C TYR A 46 -4.99 -19.58 -13.27
N GLU A 47 -6.20 -20.09 -13.00
CA GLU A 47 -7.30 -20.15 -13.97
C GLU A 47 -7.69 -18.75 -14.49
N ASN A 48 -7.65 -17.73 -13.62
CA ASN A 48 -7.86 -16.35 -14.01
C ASN A 48 -6.54 -15.70 -14.42
N LYS A 49 -6.16 -15.89 -15.69
CA LYS A 49 -4.92 -15.34 -16.25
C LYS A 49 -4.76 -13.84 -15.97
N GLY A 50 -5.82 -13.03 -16.09
CA GLY A 50 -5.75 -11.59 -15.82
C GLY A 50 -5.29 -11.28 -14.39
N LEU A 51 -5.97 -11.87 -13.40
CA LEU A 51 -5.62 -11.71 -11.98
C LEU A 51 -4.24 -12.26 -11.65
N TRP A 52 -3.88 -13.43 -12.18
CA TRP A 52 -2.57 -14.03 -11.95
C TRP A 52 -1.43 -13.09 -12.34
N HIS A 53 -1.52 -12.46 -13.51
CA HIS A 53 -0.49 -11.51 -13.96
C HIS A 53 -0.46 -10.26 -13.07
N ILE A 54 -1.61 -9.73 -12.66
CA ILE A 54 -1.64 -8.53 -11.79
C ILE A 54 -1.06 -8.85 -10.41
N MET A 55 -1.41 -10.01 -9.83
CA MET A 55 -0.86 -10.45 -8.56
C MET A 55 0.65 -10.67 -8.63
N LEU A 56 1.15 -11.29 -9.70
CA LEU A 56 2.59 -11.47 -9.91
C LEU A 56 3.32 -10.12 -10.00
N ASN A 57 2.77 -9.16 -10.77
CA ASN A 57 3.32 -7.81 -10.85
C ASN A 57 3.29 -7.12 -9.48
N GLY A 58 2.20 -7.26 -8.73
CA GLY A 58 2.08 -6.73 -7.37
C GLY A 58 3.07 -7.35 -6.37
N ALA A 59 3.34 -8.65 -6.49
CA ALA A 59 4.31 -9.34 -5.68
C ALA A 59 5.74 -8.85 -5.98
N VAL A 60 6.11 -8.75 -7.26
CA VAL A 60 7.40 -8.20 -7.68
C VAL A 60 7.55 -6.75 -7.23
N PHE A 61 6.53 -5.93 -7.42
CA PHE A 61 6.52 -4.54 -6.97
C PHE A 61 6.73 -4.44 -5.45
N THR A 62 6.00 -5.22 -4.66
CA THR A 62 6.11 -5.21 -3.19
C THR A 62 7.49 -5.67 -2.73
N LEU A 63 8.04 -6.70 -3.38
CA LEU A 63 9.38 -7.22 -3.11
C LEU A 63 10.47 -6.16 -3.36
N LEU A 64 10.30 -5.31 -4.36
CA LEU A 64 11.23 -4.20 -4.65
C LEU A 64 10.97 -2.97 -3.76
N PHE A 65 9.70 -2.70 -3.44
CA PHE A 65 9.28 -1.52 -2.67
C PHE A 65 9.66 -1.61 -1.20
N MET A 66 9.47 -2.77 -0.56
CA MET A 66 9.79 -3.00 0.85
C MET A 66 11.24 -2.65 1.25
N PRO A 67 12.29 -3.17 0.55
CA PRO A 67 13.67 -2.79 0.86
C PRO A 67 13.97 -1.34 0.50
N ALA A 68 13.33 -0.77 -0.52
CA ALA A 68 13.51 0.66 -0.83
C ALA A 68 12.97 1.55 0.30
N ALA A 69 11.78 1.24 0.82
CA ALA A 69 11.16 1.98 1.91
C ALA A 69 11.97 1.89 3.21
N SER A 70 12.57 0.73 3.53
CA SER A 70 13.41 0.57 4.72
C SER A 70 14.73 1.37 4.65
N LEU A 71 15.16 1.77 3.46
CA LEU A 71 16.33 2.62 3.25
C LEU A 71 16.03 4.12 3.42
N TYR A 72 14.77 4.54 3.59
CA TYR A 72 14.43 5.97 3.70
C TYR A 72 15.03 6.66 4.93
N PRO A 73 15.03 6.04 6.14
CA PRO A 73 15.73 6.60 7.28
C PRO A 73 17.25 6.71 7.03
N LEU A 74 17.83 5.71 6.34
CA LEU A 74 19.25 5.71 5.99
C LEU A 74 19.58 6.81 4.97
N MET A 75 18.75 7.01 3.95
CA MET A 75 18.91 8.13 3.01
C MET A 75 18.79 9.47 3.72
N THR A 76 17.81 9.63 4.61
CA THR A 76 17.58 10.89 5.30
C THR A 76 18.73 11.24 6.25
N MET A 77 19.14 10.29 7.09
CA MET A 77 20.17 10.53 8.10
C MET A 77 21.60 10.38 7.58
N GLY A 78 21.85 9.36 6.76
CA GLY A 78 23.17 9.02 6.25
C GLY A 78 23.58 9.80 5.00
N TYR A 79 22.67 9.95 4.02
CA TYR A 79 22.99 10.61 2.75
C TYR A 79 22.75 12.12 2.78
N PHE A 80 21.60 12.58 3.30
CA PHE A 80 21.28 14.01 3.41
C PHE A 80 21.79 14.66 4.72
N GLY A 81 22.39 13.88 5.62
CA GLY A 81 22.92 14.36 6.90
C GLY A 81 21.86 14.95 7.84
N GLN A 82 20.59 14.57 7.67
CA GLN A 82 19.48 15.10 8.48
C GLN A 82 19.33 14.33 9.80
N ASN A 83 18.50 14.85 10.71
CA ASN A 83 18.23 14.22 12.00
C ASN A 83 17.04 13.24 11.95
N VAL A 84 16.84 12.52 13.06
CA VAL A 84 15.72 11.58 13.23
C VAL A 84 14.35 12.24 13.04
N GLY A 85 14.21 13.52 13.42
CA GLY A 85 12.97 14.27 13.24
C GLY A 85 12.61 14.48 11.77
N GLN A 86 13.61 14.73 10.92
CA GLN A 86 13.43 14.85 9.47
C GLN A 86 13.11 13.50 8.80
N ALA A 87 13.68 12.40 9.30
CA ALA A 87 13.28 11.06 8.86
C ALA A 87 11.81 10.78 9.20
N GLY A 88 11.37 11.13 10.42
CA GLY A 88 9.96 11.05 10.81
C GLY A 88 9.07 11.98 9.97
N LEU A 89 9.55 13.17 9.57
CA LEU A 89 8.81 14.07 8.68
C LEU A 89 8.55 13.41 7.32
N VAL A 90 9.52 12.69 6.76
CA VAL A 90 9.35 11.96 5.49
C VAL A 90 8.25 10.91 5.63
N GLU A 91 8.25 10.15 6.71
CA GLU A 91 7.20 9.13 6.98
C GLU A 91 5.82 9.78 7.16
N VAL A 92 5.74 10.92 7.83
CA VAL A 92 4.49 11.67 7.99
C VAL A 92 4.00 12.18 6.63
N VAL A 93 4.86 12.78 5.81
CA VAL A 93 4.50 13.28 4.48
C VAL A 93 4.05 12.14 3.56
N TYR A 94 4.75 11.01 3.59
CA TYR A 94 4.35 9.81 2.88
C TYR A 94 2.96 9.31 3.35
N SER A 95 2.74 9.24 4.67
CA SER A 95 1.48 8.81 5.26
C SER A 95 0.31 9.74 4.94
N VAL A 96 0.53 11.06 4.96
CA VAL A 96 -0.45 12.07 4.54
C VAL A 96 -0.79 11.90 3.06
N GLY A 97 0.23 11.69 2.20
CA GLY A 97 0.03 11.36 0.79
C GLY A 97 -0.84 10.11 0.62
N MET A 98 -0.53 9.04 1.36
CA MET A 98 -1.29 7.79 1.34
C MET A 98 -2.73 7.96 1.79
N LEU A 99 -2.99 8.73 2.84
CA LEU A 99 -4.35 9.05 3.27
C LEU A 99 -5.11 9.83 2.20
N ALA A 100 -4.48 10.83 1.57
CA ALA A 100 -5.08 11.59 0.49
C ALA A 100 -5.40 10.70 -0.72
N GLY A 101 -4.48 9.83 -1.12
CA GLY A 101 -4.69 8.87 -2.21
C GLY A 101 -5.83 7.90 -1.91
N GLY A 102 -5.87 7.36 -0.69
CA GLY A 102 -6.95 6.48 -0.22
C GLY A 102 -8.32 7.18 -0.19
N ALA A 103 -8.36 8.44 0.27
CA ALA A 103 -9.58 9.24 0.24
C ALA A 103 -10.07 9.48 -1.20
N VAL A 104 -9.18 9.78 -2.14
CA VAL A 104 -9.54 9.93 -3.56
C VAL A 104 -10.12 8.63 -4.12
N ILE A 105 -9.56 7.48 -3.80
CA ILE A 105 -10.13 6.18 -4.17
C ILE A 105 -11.51 5.98 -3.52
N GLY A 106 -11.68 6.36 -2.25
CA GLY A 106 -12.96 6.27 -1.54
C GLY A 106 -14.08 7.08 -2.20
N PHE A 107 -13.78 8.31 -2.62
CA PHE A 107 -14.78 9.20 -3.24
C PHE A 107 -14.95 8.95 -4.76
N PHE A 108 -13.87 8.69 -5.49
CA PHE A 108 -13.85 8.64 -6.97
C PHE A 108 -13.54 7.26 -7.56
N GLY A 109 -13.25 6.24 -6.74
CA GLY A 109 -12.75 4.92 -7.18
C GLY A 109 -13.75 4.03 -7.92
N LYS A 110 -14.91 4.55 -8.34
CA LYS A 110 -15.87 3.84 -9.21
C LYS A 110 -15.44 3.86 -10.69
N TRP A 111 -14.14 3.69 -10.95
CA TRP A 111 -13.61 3.69 -12.31
C TRP A 111 -14.02 2.43 -13.08
N LYS A 112 -14.42 2.60 -14.34
CA LYS A 112 -14.77 1.50 -15.26
C LYS A 112 -13.59 0.60 -15.57
N ASP A 113 -12.39 1.17 -15.63
CA ASP A 113 -11.14 0.46 -15.86
C ASP A 113 -10.19 0.73 -14.70
N ARG A 114 -10.10 -0.23 -13.77
CA ARG A 114 -9.24 -0.16 -12.58
C ARG A 114 -7.78 -0.48 -12.89
N MET A 115 -7.48 -1.02 -14.08
CA MET A 115 -6.10 -1.35 -14.46
C MET A 115 -5.29 -0.10 -14.75
N LYS A 116 -5.89 0.88 -15.43
CA LYS A 116 -5.24 2.17 -15.72
C LYS A 116 -4.67 2.86 -14.46
N PRO A 117 -5.47 3.09 -13.39
CA PRO A 117 -4.94 3.69 -12.17
C PRO A 117 -3.86 2.84 -11.48
N ILE A 118 -3.95 1.50 -11.53
CA ILE A 118 -2.89 0.63 -10.98
C ILE A 118 -1.58 0.82 -11.75
N PHE A 119 -1.61 0.79 -13.08
CA PHE A 119 -0.41 1.00 -13.89
C PHE A 119 0.18 2.41 -13.71
N MET A 120 -0.68 3.44 -13.66
CA MET A 120 -0.22 4.80 -13.35
C MET A 120 0.44 4.87 -11.98
N ALA A 121 -0.09 4.17 -10.98
CA ALA A 121 0.52 4.11 -9.66
C ALA A 121 1.91 3.46 -9.68
N TYR A 122 2.11 2.36 -10.40
CA TYR A 122 3.44 1.76 -10.56
C TYR A 122 4.44 2.71 -11.21
N VAL A 123 4.02 3.45 -12.25
CA VAL A 123 4.87 4.44 -12.91
C VAL A 123 5.20 5.59 -11.97
N VAL A 124 4.23 6.12 -11.22
CA VAL A 124 4.46 7.21 -10.27
C VAL A 124 5.39 6.77 -9.14
N VAL A 125 5.16 5.61 -8.53
CA VAL A 125 6.03 5.11 -7.46
C VAL A 125 7.43 4.78 -8.00
N GLY A 126 7.53 4.13 -9.16
CA GLY A 126 8.81 3.83 -9.78
C GLY A 126 9.62 5.07 -10.13
N THR A 127 8.97 6.09 -10.71
CA THR A 127 9.64 7.36 -11.07
C THR A 127 10.02 8.17 -9.85
N THR A 128 9.18 8.24 -8.82
CA THR A 128 9.49 8.97 -7.57
C THR A 128 10.63 8.32 -6.79
N ILE A 129 10.66 6.99 -6.67
CA ILE A 129 11.78 6.26 -6.04
C ILE A 129 13.05 6.41 -6.87
N GLY A 130 12.97 6.19 -8.19
CA GLY A 130 14.11 6.34 -9.09
C GLY A 130 14.71 7.75 -9.08
N ALA A 131 13.85 8.77 -9.12
CA ALA A 131 14.28 10.17 -9.01
C ALA A 131 14.88 10.47 -7.63
N SER A 132 14.34 9.88 -6.56
CA SER A 132 14.89 10.05 -5.20
C SER A 132 16.33 9.55 -5.08
N GLY A 133 16.69 8.48 -5.80
CA GLY A 133 18.06 7.97 -5.86
C GLY A 133 19.05 8.85 -6.64
N LEU A 134 18.56 9.76 -7.47
CA LEU A 134 19.37 10.68 -8.28
C LEU A 134 19.55 12.07 -7.62
N LEU A 135 18.92 12.29 -6.46
CA LEU A 135 18.99 13.59 -5.79
C LEU A 135 20.37 13.84 -5.19
N PRO A 136 20.90 15.07 -5.28
CA PRO A 136 22.15 15.43 -4.64
C PRO A 136 21.99 15.46 -3.12
N GLY A 137 23.00 15.03 -2.36
CA GLY A 137 23.03 15.02 -0.88
C GLY A 137 23.02 16.40 -0.20
N THR A 138 22.51 17.43 -0.86
CA THR A 138 22.36 18.79 -0.33
C THR A 138 21.00 18.98 0.34
N THR A 139 20.87 20.04 1.16
CA THR A 139 19.61 20.41 1.82
C THR A 139 18.46 20.64 0.84
N GLN A 140 18.74 21.12 -0.37
CA GLN A 140 17.74 21.24 -1.44
C GLN A 140 17.27 19.88 -1.96
N GLY A 141 18.18 18.90 -2.06
CA GLY A 141 17.83 17.53 -2.42
C GLY A 141 16.84 16.91 -1.43
N PHE A 142 16.98 17.19 -0.14
CA PHE A 142 16.02 16.73 0.87
C PHE A 142 14.60 17.30 0.67
N PHE A 143 14.44 18.56 0.26
CA PHE A 143 13.12 19.12 -0.05
C PHE A 143 12.47 18.44 -1.27
N TYR A 144 13.25 18.16 -2.32
CA TYR A 144 12.74 17.37 -3.45
C TYR A 144 12.38 15.94 -3.04
N PHE A 145 13.17 15.33 -2.16
CA PHE A 145 12.88 14.00 -1.60
C PHE A 145 11.54 13.97 -0.85
N LEU A 146 11.21 15.01 -0.08
CA LEU A 146 9.90 15.15 0.58
C LEU A 146 8.74 15.22 -0.43
N LEU A 147 8.89 16.02 -1.49
CA LEU A 147 7.87 16.15 -2.54
C LEU A 147 7.65 14.85 -3.30
N LEU A 148 8.73 14.14 -3.65
CA LEU A 148 8.66 12.84 -4.30
C LEU A 148 8.00 11.79 -3.39
N ASN A 149 8.28 11.83 -2.09
CA ASN A 149 7.64 10.95 -1.11
C ASN A 149 6.14 11.20 -0.96
N ALA A 150 5.70 12.46 -1.00
CA ALA A 150 4.28 12.77 -1.00
C ALA A 150 3.57 12.16 -2.23
N GLY A 151 4.18 12.27 -3.41
CA GLY A 151 3.67 11.67 -4.65
C GLY A 151 3.67 10.14 -4.62
N ALA A 152 4.75 9.53 -4.11
CA ALA A 152 4.83 8.09 -3.91
C ALA A 152 3.71 7.60 -2.96
N GLY A 153 3.57 8.25 -1.80
CA GLY A 153 2.53 7.95 -0.82
C GLY A 153 1.13 8.04 -1.42
N PHE A 154 0.85 9.09 -2.20
CA PHE A 154 -0.44 9.24 -2.89
C PHE A 154 -0.75 8.10 -3.86
N ALA A 155 0.25 7.58 -4.57
CA ALA A 155 0.09 6.50 -5.53
C ALA A 155 -0.01 5.11 -4.88
N THR A 156 0.65 4.86 -3.74
CA THR A 156 0.67 3.57 -3.05
C THR A 156 -0.70 2.89 -2.85
N PRO A 157 -1.77 3.56 -2.36
CA PRO A 157 -3.04 2.90 -2.09
C PRO A 157 -3.74 2.41 -3.37
N TYR A 158 -3.46 3.00 -4.53
CA TYR A 158 -4.08 2.60 -5.80
C TYR A 158 -3.73 1.17 -6.18
N PHE A 159 -2.51 0.72 -5.87
CA PHE A 159 -2.14 -0.67 -6.09
C PHE A 159 -2.89 -1.60 -5.12
N ASN A 160 -2.70 -1.44 -3.80
CA ASN A 160 -3.22 -2.38 -2.81
C ASN A 160 -4.76 -2.38 -2.75
N THR A 161 -5.38 -1.20 -2.72
CA THR A 161 -6.83 -1.07 -2.58
C THR A 161 -7.56 -1.54 -3.83
N LEU A 162 -7.10 -1.16 -5.03
CA LEU A 162 -7.77 -1.58 -6.26
C LEU A 162 -7.50 -3.05 -6.57
N LEU A 163 -6.30 -3.58 -6.30
CA LEU A 163 -6.02 -5.01 -6.46
C LEU A 163 -6.95 -5.84 -5.58
N MET A 164 -7.06 -5.50 -4.29
CA MET A 164 -7.97 -6.17 -3.37
C MET A 164 -9.43 -6.09 -3.88
N ALA A 165 -9.85 -4.92 -4.36
CA ALA A 165 -11.19 -4.76 -4.90
C ALA A 165 -11.44 -5.55 -6.20
N ILE A 166 -10.43 -5.78 -7.04
CA ILE A 166 -10.53 -6.63 -8.23
C ILE A 166 -10.63 -8.11 -7.81
N ILE A 167 -9.83 -8.56 -6.84
CA ILE A 167 -9.90 -9.92 -6.29
C ILE A 167 -11.29 -10.19 -5.73
N GLN A 168 -11.80 -9.29 -4.88
CA GLN A 168 -13.12 -9.38 -4.27
C GLN A 168 -14.28 -9.42 -5.28
N GLN A 169 -14.12 -8.77 -6.44
CA GLN A 169 -15.14 -8.80 -7.50
C GLN A 169 -15.04 -10.04 -8.40
N SER A 170 -13.90 -10.71 -8.40
CA SER A 170 -13.64 -11.83 -9.31
C SER A 170 -13.99 -13.19 -8.71
N TYR A 171 -14.17 -13.25 -7.39
CA TYR A 171 -14.47 -14.47 -6.66
C TYR A 171 -15.71 -14.31 -5.78
N GLU A 172 -16.47 -15.39 -5.62
CA GLU A 172 -17.61 -15.42 -4.73
C GLU A 172 -17.16 -15.30 -3.25
N PRO A 173 -17.98 -14.70 -2.36
CA PRO A 173 -17.59 -14.50 -0.96
C PRO A 173 -17.23 -15.78 -0.19
N ASN A 174 -17.78 -16.92 -0.58
CA ASN A 174 -17.52 -18.25 0.03
C ASN A 174 -16.13 -18.82 -0.30
N VAL A 175 -15.55 -18.45 -1.45
CA VAL A 175 -14.20 -18.88 -1.85
C VAL A 175 -13.15 -17.80 -1.65
N LEU A 176 -13.55 -16.54 -1.45
CA LEU A 176 -12.65 -15.41 -1.23
C LEU A 176 -11.69 -15.63 -0.04
N GLY A 177 -12.12 -16.31 1.03
CA GLY A 177 -11.25 -16.60 2.17
C GLY A 177 -10.17 -17.66 1.89
N ARG A 178 -10.30 -18.40 0.78
CA ARG A 178 -9.37 -19.47 0.35
C ARG A 178 -8.47 -19.02 -0.81
N VAL A 179 -8.66 -17.80 -1.32
CA VAL A 179 -7.98 -17.21 -2.50
C VAL A 179 -7.19 -15.99 -2.08
#